data_AF-A0A4S1EHV4-F1
#
_entry.id   AF-A0A4S1EHV4-F1
#
_cell.length_a   1.000
_cell.length_b   1.000
_cell.length_c   1.000
_cell.angle_alpha   90.00
_cell.angle_beta   90.00
_cell.angle_gamma   90.00
#
_symmetry.space_group_name_H-M   'P 1'
#
loop_
_entity.id
_entity.type
_entity.pdbx_description
1 polymer ?
#
loop_
_entity_poly.entity_id
_entity_poly.type
_entity_poly.pdbx_seq_one_letter_code
_entity_poly.pdbx_strand_id
1 'polypeptide(L)' 'SRNRRVGLAIGQGEDLQKILSSGMTAEGVRCAEAARTIALRLNVHAPITEAVYQVLQQGLPPRQAVQTLLARDPRKESA' A
#
# COMPACT_ATOMS: atom_id res chain seq x y z
N SER A 1 -12.48 -9.13 1.06
CA SER A 1 -11.27 -9.98 1.13
C SER A 1 -10.50 -9.72 2.43
N ARG A 2 -9.55 -10.59 2.80
CA ARG A 2 -8.67 -10.39 3.96
C ARG A 2 -7.86 -9.09 3.84
N ASN A 3 -7.32 -8.80 2.65
CA ASN A 3 -6.59 -7.55 2.36
C ASN A 3 -7.43 -6.29 2.60
N ARG A 4 -8.72 -6.29 2.20
CA ARG A 4 -9.60 -5.14 2.44
C ARG A 4 -9.80 -4.86 3.93
N ARG A 5 -9.96 -5.91 4.76
CA ARG A 5 -10.13 -5.75 6.21
C ARG A 5 -8.88 -5.16 6.86
N VAL A 6 -7.69 -5.68 6.51
CA VAL A 6 -6.41 -5.11 6.97
C VAL A 6 -6.27 -3.65 6.53
N GLY A 7 -6.56 -3.34 5.26
CA GLY A 7 -6.49 -1.96 4.76
C GLY A 7 -7.46 -1.01 5.48
N LEU A 8 -8.66 -1.46 5.82
CA LEU A 8 -9.63 -0.66 6.59
C LEU A 8 -9.14 -0.37 8.01
N ALA A 9 -8.62 -1.38 8.71
CA ALA A 9 -8.08 -1.23 10.07
C ALA A 9 -6.88 -0.26 10.08
N ILE A 10 -5.94 -0.41 9.14
CA ILE A 10 -4.82 0.54 8.98
C ILE A 10 -5.34 1.96 8.72
N GLY A 11 -6.35 2.11 7.85
CA GLY A 11 -6.98 3.40 7.56
C GLY A 11 -7.67 4.04 8.77
N GLN A 12 -8.10 3.23 9.74
CA GLN A 12 -8.67 3.67 11.02
C GLN A 12 -7.60 3.99 12.08
N GLY A 13 -6.32 3.80 11.76
CA GLY A 13 -5.19 4.07 12.65
C GLY A 13 -4.77 2.88 13.50
N GLU A 14 -5.29 1.67 13.22
CA GLU A 14 -4.80 0.48 13.88
C GLU A 14 -3.39 0.11 13.43
N ASP A 15 -2.57 -0.32 14.39
CA ASP A 15 -1.21 -0.76 14.14
C ASP A 15 -1.17 -2.10 13.38
N LEU A 16 -0.32 -2.18 12.35
CA LEU A 16 -0.20 -3.36 11.50
C LEU A 16 0.23 -4.60 12.28
N GLN A 17 1.17 -4.49 13.21
CA GLN A 17 1.64 -5.64 13.99
C GLN A 17 0.53 -6.17 14.89
N LYS A 18 -0.24 -5.27 15.49
CA LYS A 18 -1.43 -5.63 16.27
C LYS A 18 -2.46 -6.38 15.41
N ILE A 19 -2.76 -5.89 14.21
CA ILE A 19 -3.69 -6.55 13.28
C ILE A 19 -3.18 -7.96 12.94
N LEU A 20 -1.91 -8.11 12.59
CA LEU A 20 -1.32 -9.41 12.21
C LEU A 20 -1.28 -10.40 13.39
N SER A 21 -1.02 -9.92 14.62
CA SER A 21 -1.02 -10.75 15.84
C SER A 21 -2.39 -11.32 16.20
N SER A 22 -3.49 -10.72 15.71
CA SER A 22 -4.86 -11.22 15.91
C SER A 22 -5.18 -12.48 15.11
N GLY A 23 -4.22 -13.02 14.35
CA GLY A 23 -4.41 -14.13 13.42
C GLY A 23 -4.97 -13.69 12.06
N MET A 24 -5.14 -12.38 11.84
CA MET A 24 -5.56 -11.83 10.55
C MET A 24 -4.39 -11.83 9.56
N THR A 25 -4.26 -12.91 8.79
CA THR A 25 -3.25 -12.98 7.72
C THR A 25 -3.76 -12.34 6.43
N ALA A 26 -2.96 -11.43 5.86
CA ALA A 26 -3.21 -10.83 4.55
C ALA A 26 -2.01 -11.03 3.62
N GLU A 27 -2.20 -11.83 2.57
CA GLU A 27 -1.20 -12.06 1.51
C GLU A 27 -0.69 -10.73 0.94
N GLY A 28 -1.57 -9.73 0.81
CA GLY A 28 -1.24 -8.41 0.29
C GLY A 28 -0.13 -7.69 1.05
N VAL A 29 0.05 -7.97 2.35
CA VAL A 29 1.12 -7.36 3.15
C VAL A 29 2.49 -7.84 2.71
N ARG A 30 2.62 -9.15 2.43
CA ARG A 30 3.85 -9.75 1.91
C ARG A 30 4.03 -9.48 0.43
N CYS A 31 2.94 -9.52 -0.34
CA CYS A 31 2.98 -9.31 -1.78
C CYS A 31 3.33 -7.88 -2.18
N ALA A 32 3.06 -6.86 -1.35
CA ALA A 32 3.35 -5.47 -1.67
C ALA A 32 4.84 -5.22 -1.96
N GLU A 33 5.74 -5.81 -1.16
CA GLU A 33 7.18 -5.71 -1.37
C GLU A 33 7.64 -6.42 -2.65
N ALA A 34 7.12 -7.62 -2.92
CA ALA A 34 7.41 -8.36 -4.14
C ALA A 34 6.93 -7.60 -5.38
N ALA A 35 5.71 -7.06 -5.34
CA ALA A 35 5.12 -6.28 -6.43
C ALA A 35 5.93 -5.00 -6.70
N ARG A 36 6.33 -4.28 -5.64
CA ARG A 36 7.22 -3.11 -5.76
C ARG A 36 8.55 -3.49 -6.39
N THR A 37 9.17 -4.57 -5.92
CA THR A 37 10.46 -5.05 -6.43
C THR A 37 10.38 -5.37 -7.92
N ILE A 38 9.31 -6.04 -8.36
CA ILE A 38 9.08 -6.34 -9.77
C ILE A 38 8.87 -5.05 -10.58
N ALA A 39 8.05 -4.12 -10.07
CA ALA A 39 7.81 -2.83 -10.74
C ALA A 39 9.12 -2.05 -10.95
N LEU A 40 9.99 -1.99 -9.93
CA LEU A 40 11.31 -1.35 -10.04
C LEU A 40 12.20 -2.05 -11.06
N ARG A 41 12.27 -3.39 -11.04
CA ARG A 41 13.07 -4.17 -11.99
C ARG A 41 12.63 -3.98 -13.44
N LEU A 42 11.32 -3.83 -13.66
CA LEU A 42 10.73 -3.65 -14.98
C LEU A 42 10.63 -2.17 -15.40
N ASN A 43 11.13 -1.22 -14.58
CA ASN A 43 10.94 0.22 -14.77
C ASN A 43 9.46 0.62 -14.99
N VAL A 44 8.53 -0.10 -14.34
CA VAL A 44 7.10 0.18 -14.40
C VAL A 44 6.74 1.18 -13.32
N HIS A 45 6.13 2.30 -13.73
CA HIS A 45 5.63 3.31 -12.81
C HIS A 45 4.36 2.82 -12.11
N ALA A 46 4.51 2.32 -10.87
CA ALA A 46 3.43 1.74 -10.04
C ALA A 46 3.21 2.53 -8.73
N PRO A 47 2.66 3.75 -8.80
CA PRO A 47 2.60 4.68 -7.66
C PRO A 47 1.73 4.18 -6.50
N ILE A 48 0.64 3.45 -6.78
CA ILE A 48 -0.21 2.87 -5.73
C ILE A 48 0.54 1.75 -4.99
N THR A 49 1.26 0.90 -5.72
CA THR A 49 2.07 -0.17 -5.12
C THR A 49 3.17 0.41 -4.24
N GLU A 50 3.82 1.49 -4.69
CA GLU A 50 4.81 2.21 -3.88
C GLU A 50 4.19 2.75 -2.59
N ALA A 51 3.07 3.47 -2.68
CA ALA A 51 2.39 4.02 -1.52
C ALA A 51 1.96 2.94 -0.50
N VAL A 52 1.43 1.81 -1.00
CA VAL A 52 1.06 0.67 -0.15
C VAL A 52 2.29 0.08 0.55
N TYR A 53 3.41 -0.09 -0.17
CA TYR A 53 4.65 -0.56 0.44
C TYR A 53 5.15 0.40 1.53
N GLN A 54 5.13 1.71 1.28
CA GLN A 54 5.58 2.71 2.26
C GLN A 54 4.72 2.72 3.52
N VAL A 55 3.39 2.58 3.39
CA VAL A 55 2.49 2.46 4.54
C VAL A 55 2.79 1.20 5.36
N LEU A 56 2.96 0.06 4.68
CA LEU A 56 3.09 -1.23 5.35
C LEU A 56 4.48 -1.49 5.94
N GLN A 57 5.53 -1.02 5.27
CA GLN A 57 6.92 -1.36 5.61
C GLN A 57 7.73 -0.18 6.14
N GLN A 58 7.38 1.05 5.77
CA GLN A 58 8.11 2.26 6.19
C GLN A 58 7.33 3.11 7.20
N GLY A 59 6.14 2.67 7.60
CA GLY A 59 5.31 3.38 8.58
C GLY A 59 4.77 4.71 8.10
N LEU A 60 4.70 4.93 6.78
CA LEU A 60 4.13 6.16 6.23
C LEU A 60 2.64 6.26 6.64
N PRO A 61 2.19 7.39 7.23
CA PRO A 61 0.79 7.56 7.57
C PRO A 61 -0.12 7.42 6.34
N PRO A 62 -1.20 6.62 6.37
CA PRO A 62 -2.08 6.41 5.21
C PRO A 62 -2.62 7.71 4.60
N ARG A 63 -2.91 8.71 5.44
CA ARG A 63 -3.37 10.03 5.01
C ARG A 63 -2.31 10.75 4.17
N GLN A 64 -1.04 10.68 4.57
CA GLN A 64 0.07 11.28 3.84
C GLN A 64 0.34 10.55 2.51
N ALA A 65 0.21 9.22 2.50
CA ALA A 65 0.31 8.42 1.28
C ALA A 65 -0.76 8.84 0.25
N VAL A 66 -2.02 8.99 0.69
CA VAL A 66 -3.12 9.46 -0.16
C VAL A 66 -2.87 10.89 -0.65
N GLN A 67 -2.46 11.81 0.23
CA GLN A 67 -2.13 13.19 -0.17
C GLN A 67 -1.06 13.23 -1.26
N THR A 68 -0.01 12.43 -1.10
CA THR A 68 1.07 12.32 -2.09
C THR A 68 0.56 11.77 -3.42
N LEU A 69 -0.32 10.75 -3.38
CA LEU A 69 -0.92 10.19 -4.60
C LEU A 69 -1.81 11.19 -5.33
N LEU A 70 -2.58 11.98 -4.59
CA LEU A 70 -3.52 12.97 -5.14
C LEU A 70 -2.83 14.26 -5.61
N ALA A 71 -1.66 14.59 -5.06
CA ALA A 71 -0.86 15.75 -5.47
C ALA A 71 -0.09 15.52 -6.78
N ARG A 72 -0.12 14.28 -7.33
CA ARG A 72 0.54 13.96 -8.59
C ARG A 72 -0.17 14.61 -9.77
N ASP A 73 0.61 14.95 -10.79
CA ASP A 73 0.04 15.46 -12.03
C ASP A 73 -0.94 14.45 -12.64
N PRO A 74 -2.15 14.90 -13.02
CA PRO A 74 -3.11 14.05 -13.70
C PRO A 74 -2.52 13.59 -15.03
N ARG A 75 -2.52 12.27 -15.25
CA ARG A 75 -2.23 11.70 -16.57
C ARG A 75 -3.53 11.52 -17.33
N LYS A 76 -3.51 11.83 -18.63
CA LYS A 76 -4.60 11.47 -19.53
C LYS A 76 -4.74 9.95 -19.52
N GLU A 77 -5.97 9.47 -19.42
CA GLU A 77 -6.26 8.07 -19.70
C GLU A 77 -6.01 7.83 -21.19
N SER A 78 -5.20 6.83 -21.50
CA SER A 78 -5.04 6.38 -22.89
C SER A 78 -6.37 5.78 -23.34
N ALA A 79 -6.89 6.25 -24.47
CA ALA A 79 -8.08 5.71 -25.11
C ALA A 79 -7.87 4.27 -25.59
#